data_AF-A0A941FNH3-F1
#
_entry.id   AF-A0A941FNH3-F1
#
_cell.length_a   1.000
_cell.length_b   1.000
_cell.length_c   1.000
_cell.angle_alpha   90.00
_cell.angle_beta   90.00
_cell.angle_gamma   90.00
#
_symmetry.space_group_name_H-M   'P 1'
#
loop_
_entity.id
_entity.type
_entity.pdbx_description
1 polymer ?
#
loop_
_entity_poly.entity_id
_entity_poly.type
_entity_poly.pdbx_seq_one_letter_code
_entity_poly.pdbx_strand_id
1 'polypeptide(L)'
;MVSNPGRRAALVDAAVEVLAREGARGLTFRAVDAEAGVPVGTASNYFTGRADLLGQIDTRLHVRLAPDPDVVAELMTRPKDRSLVTAFMDDLMARATRDRTGYLALMELRLEATRRPELLASYTKSVRGDLEEAMEFHRTAGLPGGDESVAVLYLAMLGLLLEHLTLPGVLEGVLPGVGVPDGLVERIVATVLPENGEAAAGAD
;
A
#
# COMPACT_ATOMS: atom_id res chain seq x y z
N MET A 1 -18.07 8.16 -28.13
CA MET A 1 -18.62 8.63 -26.84
C MET A 1 -17.49 9.35 -26.13
N VAL A 2 -17.62 10.65 -25.86
CA VAL A 2 -16.51 11.47 -25.32
C VAL A 2 -16.18 10.97 -23.92
N SER A 3 -14.99 10.39 -23.75
CA SER A 3 -14.45 9.99 -22.45
C SER A 3 -14.49 11.21 -21.52
N ASN A 4 -15.25 11.13 -20.44
CA ASN A 4 -15.16 12.10 -19.35
C ASN A 4 -14.19 11.51 -18.31
N PRO A 5 -12.94 12.01 -18.22
CA PRO A 5 -11.93 11.45 -17.31
C PRO A 5 -12.36 11.51 -15.85
N GLY A 6 -13.08 12.57 -15.44
CA GLY A 6 -13.59 12.71 -14.07
C GLY A 6 -14.65 11.67 -13.74
N ARG A 7 -15.53 11.33 -14.70
CA ARG A 7 -16.51 10.26 -14.50
C ARG A 7 -15.86 8.88 -14.43
N ARG A 8 -14.81 8.65 -15.23
CA ARG A 8 -14.04 7.42 -15.17
C ARG A 8 -13.37 7.24 -13.82
N ALA A 9 -12.73 8.30 -13.30
CA ALA A 9 -12.11 8.29 -11.97
C ALA A 9 -13.13 7.97 -10.87
N ALA A 10 -14.30 8.61 -10.89
CA ALA A 10 -15.36 8.36 -9.91
C ALA A 10 -15.86 6.90 -9.93
N LEU A 11 -15.96 6.28 -11.12
CA LEU A 11 -16.30 4.86 -11.23
C LEU A 11 -15.21 3.95 -10.67
N VAL A 12 -13.93 4.29 -10.85
CA VAL A 12 -12.82 3.52 -10.27
C VAL A 12 -12.78 3.68 -8.75
N ASP A 13 -13.04 4.88 -8.23
CA ASP A 13 -13.16 5.11 -6.78
C ASP A 13 -14.30 4.28 -6.17
N ALA A 14 -15.48 4.29 -6.80
CA ALA A 14 -16.58 3.42 -6.40
C ALA A 14 -16.20 1.92 -6.48
N ALA A 15 -15.42 1.53 -7.48
CA ALA A 15 -14.93 0.16 -7.59
C ALA A 15 -13.96 -0.23 -6.47
N VAL A 16 -13.14 0.71 -5.98
CA VAL A 16 -12.29 0.51 -4.78
C VAL A 16 -13.16 0.26 -3.54
N GLU A 17 -14.20 1.07 -3.33
CA GLU A 17 -15.13 0.91 -2.20
C GLU A 17 -15.85 -0.45 -2.25
N VAL A 18 -16.38 -0.84 -3.41
CA VAL A 18 -17.00 -2.17 -3.61
C VAL A 18 -15.99 -3.29 -3.37
N LEU A 19 -14.77 -3.17 -3.89
CA LEU A 19 -13.74 -4.20 -3.74
C LEU A 19 -13.37 -4.40 -2.27
N ALA A 20 -13.19 -3.32 -1.50
CA ALA A 20 -12.87 -3.40 -0.08
C ALA A 20 -14.02 -3.99 0.75
N ARG A 21 -15.29 -3.68 0.39
CA ARG A 21 -16.47 -4.06 1.17
C ARG A 21 -17.02 -5.45 0.83
N GLU A 22 -17.01 -5.82 -0.45
CA GLU A 22 -17.64 -7.04 -0.97
C GLU A 22 -16.62 -8.06 -1.53
N GLY A 23 -15.33 -7.69 -1.51
CA GLY A 23 -14.25 -8.49 -2.06
C GLY A 23 -14.30 -8.61 -3.57
N ALA A 24 -13.32 -9.32 -4.13
CA ALA A 24 -13.22 -9.44 -5.58
C ALA A 24 -14.47 -10.05 -6.21
N ARG A 25 -15.12 -11.03 -5.57
CA ARG A 25 -16.34 -11.66 -6.12
C ARG A 25 -17.52 -10.69 -6.24
N GLY A 26 -17.69 -9.78 -5.28
CA GLY A 26 -18.74 -8.76 -5.31
C GLY A 26 -18.52 -7.67 -6.37
N LEU A 27 -17.28 -7.50 -6.85
CA LEU A 27 -16.95 -6.50 -7.86
C LEU A 27 -17.60 -6.79 -9.22
N THR A 28 -18.76 -6.18 -9.44
CA THR A 28 -19.54 -6.23 -10.69
C THR A 28 -19.82 -4.81 -11.19
N PHE A 29 -20.00 -4.62 -12.50
CA PHE A 29 -20.34 -3.30 -13.04
C PHE A 29 -21.62 -2.72 -12.44
N ARG A 30 -22.60 -3.56 -12.14
CA ARG A 30 -23.83 -3.12 -11.46
C ARG A 30 -23.56 -2.64 -10.03
N ALA A 31 -22.70 -3.32 -9.29
CA ALA A 31 -22.30 -2.89 -7.95
C ALA A 31 -21.53 -1.55 -8.01
N VAL A 32 -20.64 -1.40 -9.00
CA VAL A 32 -19.92 -0.14 -9.25
C VAL A 32 -20.88 0.99 -9.62
N ASP A 33 -21.84 0.76 -10.52
CA ASP A 33 -22.84 1.78 -10.89
C ASP A 33 -23.67 2.22 -9.69
N ALA A 34 -24.07 1.27 -8.83
CA ALA A 34 -24.83 1.53 -7.63
C ALA A 34 -24.01 2.34 -6.60
N GLU A 35 -22.77 1.95 -6.34
CA GLU A 35 -21.85 2.65 -5.44
C GLU A 35 -21.53 4.07 -5.95
N ALA A 36 -21.33 4.24 -7.26
CA ALA A 36 -21.08 5.54 -7.87
C ALA A 36 -22.34 6.43 -7.98
N GLY A 37 -23.54 5.91 -7.66
CA GLY A 37 -24.80 6.64 -7.79
C GLY A 37 -25.16 7.01 -9.23
N VAL A 38 -24.75 6.21 -10.21
CA VAL A 38 -24.97 6.46 -11.64
C VAL A 38 -25.99 5.47 -12.24
N PRO A 39 -26.56 5.75 -13.44
CA PRO A 39 -27.45 4.80 -14.10
C PRO A 39 -26.78 3.45 -14.37
N VAL A 40 -27.57 2.38 -14.23
CA VAL A 40 -27.12 1.01 -14.54
C VAL A 40 -26.62 0.93 -15.99
N GLY A 41 -25.45 0.29 -16.18
CA GLY A 41 -24.77 0.17 -17.46
C GLY A 41 -23.76 1.28 -17.74
N THR A 42 -23.55 2.22 -16.80
CA THR A 42 -22.56 3.29 -16.98
C THR A 42 -21.16 2.71 -17.00
N ALA A 43 -20.78 1.88 -16.01
CA ALA A 43 -19.46 1.27 -15.92
C ALA A 43 -19.13 0.41 -17.14
N SER A 44 -20.09 -0.35 -17.70
CA SER A 44 -19.87 -1.13 -18.91
C SER A 44 -19.54 -0.30 -20.16
N ASN A 45 -19.85 1.00 -20.16
CA ASN A 45 -19.45 1.91 -21.25
C ASN A 45 -18.01 2.43 -21.08
N TYR A 46 -17.43 2.32 -19.88
CA TYR A 46 -16.09 2.85 -19.55
C TYR A 46 -15.02 1.77 -19.43
N PHE A 47 -15.41 0.53 -19.14
CA PHE A 47 -14.50 -0.59 -18.95
C PHE A 47 -14.86 -1.74 -19.89
N THR A 48 -13.85 -2.24 -20.60
CA THR A 48 -13.99 -3.33 -21.57
C THR A 48 -14.31 -4.68 -20.92
N GLY A 49 -14.04 -4.81 -19.62
CA GLY A 49 -14.35 -5.98 -18.83
C GLY A 49 -13.77 -5.90 -17.44
N ARG A 50 -13.91 -6.99 -16.69
CA ARG A 50 -13.45 -7.07 -15.30
C ARG A 50 -11.92 -6.96 -15.15
N ALA A 51 -11.15 -7.51 -16.09
CA ALA A 51 -9.69 -7.41 -16.07
C ALA A 51 -9.22 -5.95 -16.24
N ASP A 52 -9.83 -5.21 -17.17
CA ASP A 52 -9.58 -3.78 -17.35
C ASP A 52 -9.94 -3.01 -16.07
N LEU A 53 -11.14 -3.22 -15.50
CA LEU A 53 -11.52 -2.58 -14.23
C LEU A 53 -10.51 -2.84 -13.11
N LEU A 54 -10.05 -4.09 -12.93
CA LEU A 54 -9.04 -4.42 -11.91
C LEU A 54 -7.69 -3.73 -12.16
N GLY A 55 -7.25 -3.62 -13.41
CA GLY A 55 -6.04 -2.87 -13.76
C GLY A 55 -6.17 -1.36 -13.52
N GLN A 56 -7.37 -0.80 -13.70
CA GLN A 56 -7.63 0.61 -13.37
C GLN A 56 -7.66 0.83 -11.85
N ILE A 57 -8.20 -0.12 -11.09
CA ILE A 57 -8.17 -0.09 -9.62
C ILE A 57 -6.72 -0.10 -9.14
N ASP A 58 -5.88 -0.99 -9.67
CA ASP A 58 -4.44 -1.05 -9.36
C ASP A 58 -3.77 0.32 -9.55
N THR A 59 -3.92 0.90 -10.75
CA THR A 59 -3.39 2.23 -11.09
C THR A 59 -3.90 3.32 -10.14
N ARG A 60 -5.18 3.25 -9.75
CA ARG A 60 -5.79 4.22 -8.84
C ARG A 60 -5.28 4.07 -7.41
N LEU A 61 -5.12 2.85 -6.92
CA LEU A 61 -4.60 2.57 -5.59
C LEU A 61 -3.15 3.04 -5.44
N HIS A 62 -2.31 2.85 -6.46
CA HIS A 62 -0.95 3.36 -6.45
C HIS A 62 -0.90 4.88 -6.22
N VAL A 63 -1.80 5.66 -6.86
CA VAL A 63 -1.89 7.11 -6.63
C VAL A 63 -2.55 7.46 -5.29
N ARG A 64 -3.64 6.76 -4.93
CA ARG A 64 -4.44 7.03 -3.71
C ARG A 64 -3.64 6.73 -2.43
N LEU A 65 -2.78 5.72 -2.47
CA LEU A 65 -2.00 5.23 -1.32
C LEU A 65 -0.54 5.71 -1.34
N ALA A 66 -0.16 6.57 -2.28
CA ALA A 66 1.15 7.20 -2.30
C ALA A 66 1.37 8.05 -1.02
N PRO A 67 2.61 8.20 -0.54
CA PRO A 67 2.91 9.13 0.54
C PRO A 67 2.66 10.58 0.10
N ASP A 68 2.28 11.42 1.06
CA ASP A 68 2.11 12.86 0.80
C ASP A 68 3.50 13.50 0.59
N PRO A 69 3.75 14.14 -0.57
CA PRO A 69 5.05 14.77 -0.85
C PRO A 69 5.47 15.82 0.19
N ASP A 70 4.52 16.55 0.79
CA ASP A 70 4.83 17.59 1.78
C ASP A 70 5.28 16.95 3.10
N VAL A 71 4.64 15.85 3.50
CA VAL A 71 5.05 15.05 4.68
C VAL A 71 6.44 14.43 4.44
N VAL A 72 6.68 13.88 3.24
CA VAL A 72 8.00 13.33 2.88
C VAL A 72 9.08 14.42 2.94
N ALA A 73 8.81 15.60 2.39
CA ALA A 73 9.75 16.72 2.41
C ALA A 73 10.06 17.17 3.85
N GLU A 74 9.05 17.26 4.72
CA GLU A 74 9.23 17.60 6.13
C GLU A 74 10.09 16.56 6.85
N LEU A 75 9.76 15.28 6.73
CA LEU A 75 10.52 14.19 7.35
C LEU A 75 11.97 14.20 6.88
N MET A 76 12.20 14.50 5.60
CA MET A 76 13.54 14.57 5.03
C MET A 76 14.41 15.72 5.58
N THR A 77 13.90 16.60 6.44
CA THR A 77 14.73 17.56 7.18
C THR A 77 15.42 16.97 8.41
N ARG A 78 14.97 15.78 8.87
CA ARG A 78 15.49 15.10 10.07
C ARG A 78 16.84 14.41 9.81
N PRO A 79 17.60 14.09 10.87
CA PRO A 79 18.81 13.28 10.76
C PRO A 79 18.57 11.96 10.03
N LYS A 80 19.53 11.52 9.20
CA LYS A 80 19.44 10.31 8.39
C LYS A 80 19.78 9.06 9.18
N ASP A 81 18.97 8.78 10.20
CA ASP A 81 19.14 7.65 11.10
C ASP A 81 17.86 6.80 11.21
N ARG A 82 17.89 5.80 12.08
CA ARG A 82 16.73 4.92 12.34
C ARG A 82 15.48 5.69 12.77
N SER A 83 15.61 6.84 13.42
CA SER A 83 14.44 7.62 13.86
C SER A 83 13.67 8.22 12.68
N LEU A 84 14.37 8.59 11.61
CA LEU A 84 13.73 9.03 10.37
C LEU A 84 13.01 7.87 9.68
N VAL A 85 13.62 6.68 9.62
CA VAL A 85 12.94 5.51 9.04
C VAL A 85 11.71 5.13 9.86
N THR A 86 11.82 5.17 11.20
CA THR A 86 10.67 4.94 12.09
C THR A 86 9.54 5.93 11.80
N ALA A 87 9.86 7.21 11.64
CA ALA A 87 8.85 8.22 11.29
C ALA A 87 8.18 7.97 9.92
N PHE A 88 8.90 7.46 8.92
CA PHE A 88 8.28 7.04 7.65
C PHE A 88 7.35 5.84 7.82
N MET A 89 7.73 4.87 8.66
CA MET A 89 6.88 3.69 8.91
C MET A 89 5.65 4.05 9.75
N ASP A 90 5.77 4.99 10.68
CA ASP A 90 4.64 5.56 11.43
C ASP A 90 3.68 6.31 10.50
N ASP A 91 4.19 7.13 9.57
CA ASP A 91 3.36 7.77 8.56
C ASP A 91 2.63 6.73 7.69
N LEU A 92 3.31 5.66 7.27
CA LEU A 92 2.70 4.56 6.53
C LEU A 92 1.55 3.91 7.33
N MET A 93 1.73 3.63 8.62
CA MET A 93 0.68 3.09 9.49
C MET A 93 -0.49 4.06 9.66
N ALA A 94 -0.20 5.35 9.84
CA ALA A 94 -1.22 6.39 9.98
C ALA A 94 -2.04 6.54 8.68
N ARG A 95 -1.38 6.53 7.51
CA ARG A 95 -2.04 6.55 6.20
C ARG A 95 -2.91 5.32 6.00
N ALA A 96 -2.42 4.14 6.35
CA ALA A 96 -3.20 2.91 6.23
C ALA A 96 -4.42 2.87 7.16
N THR A 97 -4.30 3.44 8.36
CA THR A 97 -5.43 3.56 9.28
C THR A 97 -6.47 4.55 8.76
N ARG A 98 -6.02 5.68 8.21
CA ARG A 98 -6.89 6.72 7.65
C ARG A 98 -7.63 6.26 6.39
N ASP A 99 -6.92 5.57 5.50
CA ASP A 99 -7.49 5.00 4.27
C ASP A 99 -7.57 3.47 4.33
N ARG A 100 -8.23 2.98 5.38
CA ARG A 100 -8.46 1.55 5.59
C ARG A 100 -9.09 0.87 4.38
N THR A 101 -10.02 1.54 3.70
CA THR A 101 -10.67 1.02 2.48
C THR A 101 -9.64 0.74 1.39
N GLY A 102 -8.78 1.70 1.05
CA GLY A 102 -7.81 1.53 -0.03
C GLY A 102 -6.86 0.36 0.23
N TYR A 103 -6.37 0.21 1.46
CA TYR A 103 -5.49 -0.91 1.82
C TYR A 103 -6.21 -2.26 1.83
N LEU A 104 -7.48 -2.34 2.26
CA LEU A 104 -8.27 -3.57 2.15
C LEU A 104 -8.53 -3.95 0.68
N ALA A 105 -8.84 -2.97 -0.16
CA ALA A 105 -8.98 -3.17 -1.61
C ALA A 105 -7.68 -3.69 -2.24
N LEU A 106 -6.52 -3.17 -1.82
CA LEU A 106 -5.21 -3.65 -2.26
C LEU A 106 -4.98 -5.13 -1.88
N MET A 107 -5.39 -5.52 -0.66
CA MET A 107 -5.31 -6.92 -0.20
C MET A 107 -6.21 -7.85 -1.02
N GLU A 108 -7.45 -7.45 -1.27
CA GLU A 108 -8.39 -8.16 -2.15
C GLU A 108 -7.86 -8.29 -3.58
N LEU A 109 -7.27 -7.23 -4.13
CA LEU A 109 -6.64 -7.23 -5.44
C LEU A 109 -5.48 -8.22 -5.50
N ARG A 110 -4.64 -8.26 -4.48
CA ARG A 110 -3.51 -9.20 -4.37
C ARG A 110 -3.98 -10.65 -4.34
N LEU A 111 -5.07 -10.95 -3.64
CA LEU A 111 -5.68 -12.28 -3.62
C LEU A 111 -6.30 -12.65 -4.97
N GLU A 112 -7.00 -11.73 -5.62
CA GLU A 112 -7.61 -11.97 -6.94
C GLU A 112 -6.56 -12.15 -8.04
N ALA A 113 -5.43 -11.42 -7.96
CA ALA A 113 -4.32 -11.53 -8.90
C ALA A 113 -3.82 -12.98 -9.03
N THR A 114 -3.78 -13.74 -7.93
CA THR A 114 -3.36 -15.16 -7.94
C THR A 114 -4.23 -16.07 -8.84
N ARG A 115 -5.44 -15.62 -9.20
CA ARG A 115 -6.42 -16.37 -10.02
C ARG A 115 -6.45 -15.90 -11.48
N ARG A 116 -5.70 -14.85 -11.83
CA ARG A 116 -5.73 -14.19 -13.14
C ARG A 116 -4.31 -13.89 -13.62
N PRO A 117 -3.72 -14.74 -14.49
CA PRO A 117 -2.32 -14.60 -14.89
C PRO A 117 -1.94 -13.23 -15.43
N GLU A 118 -2.79 -12.58 -16.24
CA GLU A 118 -2.47 -11.25 -16.77
C GLU A 118 -2.43 -10.18 -15.67
N LEU A 119 -3.37 -10.24 -14.72
CA LEU A 119 -3.41 -9.33 -13.58
C LEU A 119 -2.24 -9.59 -12.63
N LEU A 120 -1.88 -10.87 -12.40
CA LEU A 120 -0.71 -11.23 -11.61
C LEU A 120 0.56 -10.61 -12.18
N ALA A 121 0.75 -10.70 -13.50
CA ALA A 121 1.92 -10.16 -14.18
C ALA A 121 1.98 -8.63 -14.06
N SER A 122 0.86 -7.93 -14.31
CA SER A 122 0.82 -6.47 -14.20
C SER A 122 1.03 -5.99 -12.76
N TYR A 123 0.34 -6.61 -11.80
CA TYR A 123 0.42 -6.26 -10.38
C TYR A 123 1.83 -6.54 -9.82
N THR A 124 2.42 -7.68 -10.18
CA THR A 124 3.80 -8.01 -9.79
C THR A 124 4.80 -6.97 -10.33
N LYS A 125 4.60 -6.51 -11.57
CA LYS A 125 5.43 -5.45 -12.14
C LYS A 125 5.27 -4.14 -11.37
N SER A 126 4.05 -3.75 -11.03
CA SER A 126 3.79 -2.52 -10.26
C SER A 126 4.45 -2.58 -8.89
N VAL A 127 4.15 -3.61 -8.09
CA VAL A 127 4.69 -3.76 -6.72
C VAL A 127 6.22 -3.87 -6.72
N ARG A 128 6.81 -4.51 -7.74
CA ARG A 128 8.26 -4.54 -7.91
C ARG A 128 8.82 -3.13 -8.16
N GLY A 129 8.19 -2.34 -9.02
CA GLY A 129 8.58 -0.96 -9.28
C GLY A 129 8.56 -0.12 -8.01
N ASP A 130 7.49 -0.21 -7.21
CA ASP A 130 7.35 0.51 -5.94
C ASP A 130 8.47 0.14 -4.95
N LEU A 131 8.86 -1.15 -4.90
CA LEU A 131 9.96 -1.62 -4.06
C LEU A 131 11.32 -1.11 -4.58
N GLU A 132 11.55 -1.15 -5.89
CA GLU A 132 12.78 -0.63 -6.52
C GLU A 132 12.92 0.88 -6.29
N GLU A 133 11.83 1.64 -6.38
CA GLU A 133 11.79 3.08 -6.07
C GLU A 133 12.08 3.32 -4.58
N ALA A 134 11.50 2.53 -3.68
CA ALA A 134 11.78 2.63 -2.25
C ALA A 134 13.27 2.35 -1.93
N MET A 135 13.88 1.36 -2.58
CA MET A 135 15.30 1.06 -2.45
C MET A 135 16.17 2.21 -2.95
N GLU A 136 15.84 2.79 -4.11
CA GLU A 136 16.58 3.93 -4.65
C GLU A 136 16.44 5.19 -3.78
N PHE A 137 15.23 5.47 -3.29
CA PHE A 137 15.00 6.54 -2.33
C PHE A 137 15.84 6.34 -1.07
N HIS A 138 15.86 5.13 -0.51
CA HIS A 138 16.61 4.83 0.71
C HIS A 138 18.11 5.07 0.54
N ARG A 139 18.68 4.62 -0.59
CA ARG A 139 20.09 4.84 -0.95
C ARG A 139 20.41 6.32 -1.16
N THR A 140 19.63 7.02 -1.99
CA THR A 140 19.88 8.43 -2.34
C THR A 140 19.69 9.37 -1.14
N ALA A 141 18.80 9.01 -0.21
CA ALA A 141 18.60 9.71 1.05
C ALA A 141 19.73 9.48 2.07
N GLY A 142 20.60 8.49 1.86
CA GLY A 142 21.67 8.12 2.78
C GLY A 142 21.15 7.51 4.09
N LEU A 143 20.04 6.78 4.04
CA LEU A 143 19.45 6.13 5.23
C LEU A 143 20.24 4.87 5.60
N PRO A 144 20.31 4.49 6.89
CA PRO A 144 21.08 3.33 7.34
C PRO A 144 20.52 2.02 6.77
N GLY A 145 21.41 1.05 6.52
CA GLY A 145 21.07 -0.24 5.91
C GLY A 145 21.30 -0.28 4.40
N GLY A 146 20.69 -1.26 3.73
CA GLY A 146 20.76 -1.42 2.27
C GLY A 146 19.48 -2.06 1.71
N ASP A 147 19.54 -2.51 0.47
CA ASP A 147 18.37 -3.06 -0.24
C ASP A 147 17.71 -4.23 0.50
N GLU A 148 18.52 -5.09 1.12
CA GLU A 148 18.02 -6.19 1.96
C GLU A 148 17.20 -5.65 3.13
N SER A 149 17.69 -4.62 3.82
CA SER A 149 16.97 -3.96 4.91
C SER A 149 15.63 -3.39 4.42
N VAL A 150 15.59 -2.76 3.25
CA VAL A 150 14.35 -2.22 2.66
C VAL A 150 13.36 -3.35 2.35
N ALA A 151 13.83 -4.46 1.77
CA ALA A 151 12.99 -5.62 1.47
C ALA A 151 12.41 -6.26 2.74
N VAL A 152 13.23 -6.41 3.79
CA VAL A 152 12.78 -6.96 5.08
C VAL A 152 11.80 -6.00 5.78
N LEU A 153 12.07 -4.68 5.76
CA LEU A 153 11.13 -3.67 6.26
C LEU A 153 9.80 -3.72 5.52
N TYR A 154 9.82 -3.77 4.20
CA TYR A 154 8.62 -3.89 3.37
C TYR A 154 7.78 -5.12 3.77
N LEU A 155 8.41 -6.29 3.93
CA LEU A 155 7.71 -7.52 4.31
C LEU A 155 7.16 -7.46 5.74
N ALA A 156 7.94 -6.93 6.68
CA ALA A 156 7.53 -6.77 8.08
C ALA A 156 6.33 -5.81 8.20
N MET A 157 6.40 -4.66 7.53
CA MET A 157 5.31 -3.68 7.50
C MET A 157 4.09 -4.19 6.78
N LEU A 158 4.24 -4.94 5.67
CA LEU A 158 3.11 -5.60 5.01
C LEU A 158 2.38 -6.55 5.97
N GLY A 159 3.12 -7.33 6.76
CA GLY A 159 2.54 -8.21 7.79
C GLY A 159 1.83 -7.44 8.90
N LEU A 160 2.45 -6.38 9.43
CA LEU A 160 1.85 -5.54 10.47
C LEU A 160 0.58 -4.83 9.98
N LEU A 161 0.61 -4.29 8.76
CA LEU A 161 -0.56 -3.67 8.11
C LEU A 161 -1.68 -4.68 7.91
N LEU A 162 -1.37 -5.88 7.44
CA LEU A 162 -2.36 -6.95 7.30
C LEU A 162 -3.03 -7.27 8.63
N GLU A 163 -2.23 -7.52 9.67
CA GLU A 163 -2.76 -7.89 10.99
C GLU A 163 -3.58 -6.75 11.60
N HIS A 164 -3.04 -5.52 11.60
CA HIS A 164 -3.72 -4.36 12.18
C HIS A 164 -5.05 -4.04 11.46
N LEU A 165 -5.08 -4.18 10.13
CA LEU A 165 -6.29 -3.88 9.37
C LEU A 165 -7.30 -5.01 9.38
N THR A 166 -6.90 -6.28 9.52
CA THR A 166 -7.85 -7.40 9.42
C THR A 166 -8.22 -8.01 10.76
N LEU A 167 -7.29 -8.03 11.72
CA LEU A 167 -7.39 -8.73 13.00
C LEU A 167 -6.75 -7.90 14.14
N PRO A 168 -7.18 -6.65 14.39
CA PRO A 168 -6.50 -5.74 15.33
C PRO A 168 -6.36 -6.31 16.75
N GLY A 169 -7.29 -7.16 17.19
CA GLY A 169 -7.27 -7.77 18.51
C GLY A 169 -6.23 -8.88 18.71
N VAL A 170 -5.60 -9.41 17.65
CA VAL A 170 -4.65 -10.53 17.78
C VAL A 170 -3.40 -10.15 18.56
N LEU A 171 -2.96 -8.89 18.47
CA LEU A 171 -1.74 -8.41 19.12
C LEU A 171 -2.02 -7.62 20.41
N GLU A 172 -3.28 -7.37 20.75
CA GLU A 172 -3.67 -6.64 21.95
C GLU A 172 -3.22 -7.38 23.22
N GLY A 173 -2.35 -6.74 24.02
CA GLY A 173 -1.87 -7.29 25.29
C GLY A 173 -0.93 -8.49 25.18
N VAL A 174 -0.59 -8.96 23.97
CA VAL A 174 0.30 -10.10 23.75
C VAL A 174 1.75 -9.77 24.09
N LEU A 175 2.16 -8.51 23.87
CA LEU A 175 3.52 -8.04 24.11
C LEU A 175 3.56 -7.07 25.31
N PRO A 176 4.01 -7.51 26.50
CA PRO A 176 4.08 -6.65 27.67
C PRO A 176 4.96 -5.43 27.42
N GLY A 177 4.40 -4.23 27.65
CA GLY A 177 5.12 -2.97 27.53
C GLY A 177 5.34 -2.47 26.09
N VAL A 178 4.68 -3.05 25.09
CA VAL A 178 4.75 -2.62 23.69
C VAL A 178 3.38 -2.14 23.22
N GLY A 179 3.27 -0.87 22.84
CA GLY A 179 2.07 -0.35 22.18
C GLY A 179 1.95 -0.94 20.77
N VAL A 180 0.74 -1.30 20.34
CA VAL A 180 0.47 -1.78 18.99
C VAL A 180 -0.48 -0.77 18.32
N PRO A 181 -0.18 -0.28 17.10
CA PRO A 181 0.94 -0.69 16.24
C PRO A 181 2.28 0.04 16.50
N ASP A 182 2.28 1.24 17.08
CA ASP A 182 3.43 2.16 17.08
C ASP A 182 4.71 1.57 17.72
N GLY A 183 4.58 0.92 18.88
CA GLY A 183 5.74 0.28 19.55
C GLY A 183 6.29 -0.94 18.81
N LEU A 184 5.49 -1.58 17.93
CA LEU A 184 5.99 -2.62 17.03
C LEU A 184 6.70 -2.03 15.82
N VAL A 185 6.28 -0.88 15.32
CA VAL A 185 6.99 -0.17 14.23
C VAL A 185 8.43 0.15 14.67
N GLU A 186 8.59 0.76 15.85
CA GLU A 186 9.91 1.06 16.42
C GLU A 186 10.79 -0.20 16.53
N ARG A 187 10.21 -1.30 17.03
CA ARG A 187 10.93 -2.58 17.17
C ARG A 187 11.32 -3.20 15.84
N ILE A 188 10.44 -3.14 14.84
CA ILE A 188 10.73 -3.61 13.47
C ILE A 188 11.93 -2.84 12.93
N VAL A 189 11.90 -1.50 13.00
CA VAL A 189 12.99 -0.67 12.48
C VAL A 189 14.29 -0.92 13.22
N ALA A 190 14.26 -0.98 14.55
CA ALA A 190 15.44 -1.28 15.37
C ALA A 190 16.05 -2.66 15.08
N THR A 191 15.21 -3.64 14.73
CA THR A 191 15.65 -5.02 14.41
C THR A 191 16.24 -5.12 13.00
N VAL A 192 15.65 -4.41 12.03
CA VAL A 192 16.02 -4.57 10.62
C VAL A 192 17.17 -3.66 10.19
N LEU A 193 17.29 -2.47 10.78
CA LEU A 193 18.35 -1.52 10.44
C LEU A 193 19.55 -1.64 11.37
N PRO A 194 20.78 -1.36 10.92
CA PRO A 194 21.97 -1.31 11.78
C PRO A 194 21.99 -0.05 12.66
N GLU A 195 22.74 -0.08 13.76
CA GLU A 195 22.96 1.11 14.60
C GLU A 195 23.90 2.07 13.86
N ASN A 196 23.69 3.38 14.03
CA ASN A 196 24.54 4.39 13.40
C ASN A 196 26.02 4.12 13.75
N GLY A 197 26.85 3.80 12.75
CA GLY A 197 28.28 3.54 12.93
C GLY A 197 28.78 2.22 12.36
N GLU A 198 27.90 1.26 12.09
CA GLU A 198 28.23 0.07 11.31
C GLU A 198 27.86 0.32 9.85
N ALA A 199 28.80 0.91 9.10
CA ALA A 199 28.75 0.80 7.65
C ALA A 199 28.60 -0.69 7.31
N ALA A 200 27.67 -1.01 6.40
CA ALA A 200 27.44 -2.37 5.92
C ALA A 200 28.75 -2.95 5.35
N ALA A 201 29.54 -3.57 6.21
CA ALA A 201 30.71 -4.33 5.85
C ALA A 201 30.22 -5.70 5.39
N GLY A 202 29.89 -5.82 4.10
CA GLY A 202 29.56 -7.12 3.52
C GLY A 202 28.67 -7.04 2.30
N ALA A 203 29.23 -6.55 1.19
CA ALA A 203 28.79 -6.98 -0.14
C ALA A 203 29.99 -6.83 -1.09
N ASP A 204 30.83 -7.87 -1.09
CA ASP A 204 31.80 -8.18 -2.15
C ASP A 204 31.35 -9.51 -2.78
#